data_AF-A0A3B0TCA7-F1
#
_entry.id   AF-A0A3B0TCA7-F1
#
_cell.length_a   1.000
_cell.length_b   1.000
_cell.length_c   1.000
_cell.angle_alpha   90.00
_cell.angle_beta   90.00
_cell.angle_gamma   90.00
#
_symmetry.space_group_name_H-M   'P 1'
#
loop_
_entity.id
_entity.type
_entity.pdbx_description
1 polymer ?
#
loop_
_entity_poly.entity_id
_entity_poly.type
_entity_poly.pdbx_seq_one_letter_code
_entity_poly.pdbx_strand_id
1 'polypeptide(L)'
;MVSRRMVIGGGAAVLAVGGAALAYPLYLQLFPPIADTGFTLSEEEMVRAVEFLSNNPAIDTHAHPGRTFVRGAQNLAWKLKIYQSIGTFEERVIAEMVTGGLAAAGFSAVSDFPVLDTQGEGLVSTREFDHGEAWDYYQLQIKNLNSLVERELVYPVLTPEDIALARAAGKPGAIFAVEGADFIESNLNRIQISWDDGVRIVTFVHFVRGGVMGDIMTAEPVHGGMSQVGRAAFSEMQRVGMMVDLSHSSEKTAFDALELSTKPVVGTHTHILTPELTHPRFISLELAQGIVETGGYIGAWPAGIGLSTLNDYLDRVEQLIDVLGADGVAIGTDMDANYKPVWSTYLHLPLVVGGLLKRGMDEDVLAKITGGNFMRVFGAVQA
;
A
#
# COMPACT_ATOMS: atom_id res chain seq x y z
N MET A 1 13.41 -7.00 -46.01
CA MET A 1 11.96 -7.14 -45.73
C MET A 1 11.80 -8.17 -44.62
N VAL A 2 11.17 -7.75 -43.53
CA VAL A 2 11.03 -8.46 -42.24
C VAL A 2 9.88 -9.48 -42.28
N SER A 3 10.02 -10.62 -41.62
CA SER A 3 9.10 -11.14 -40.57
C SER A 3 9.54 -12.55 -40.13
N ARG A 4 9.93 -12.77 -38.87
CA ARG A 4 9.11 -13.01 -37.66
C ARG A 4 8.14 -14.18 -37.80
N ARG A 5 8.53 -15.35 -37.26
CA ARG A 5 7.68 -16.28 -36.48
C ARG A 5 8.53 -17.42 -35.88
N MET A 6 8.13 -17.82 -34.65
CA MET A 6 8.59 -18.99 -33.87
C MET A 6 10.00 -18.84 -33.25
N VAL A 7 10.30 -19.12 -31.97
CA VAL A 7 9.82 -20.05 -30.93
C VAL A 7 10.23 -19.41 -29.56
N ILE A 8 9.52 -19.54 -28.43
CA ILE A 8 9.83 -20.38 -27.22
C ILE A 8 9.06 -19.64 -26.09
N GLY A 9 8.22 -20.22 -25.23
CA GLY A 9 8.03 -21.62 -24.87
C GLY A 9 8.82 -22.00 -23.61
N GLY A 10 8.50 -21.43 -22.45
CA GLY A 10 8.82 -21.99 -21.14
C GLY A 10 10.24 -21.77 -20.61
N GLY A 11 10.35 -21.63 -19.29
CA GLY A 11 11.60 -21.75 -18.57
C GLY A 11 11.74 -20.77 -17.42
N ALA A 12 11.11 -21.11 -16.30
CA ALA A 12 11.58 -20.69 -14.99
C ALA A 12 13.10 -20.99 -14.89
N ALA A 13 13.91 -19.94 -14.82
CA ALA A 13 15.30 -20.07 -14.43
C ALA A 13 15.36 -19.99 -12.90
N VAL A 14 15.35 -21.18 -12.32
CA VAL A 14 15.79 -21.53 -10.97
C VAL A 14 16.89 -20.56 -10.50
N LEU A 15 16.59 -19.79 -9.45
CA LEU A 15 17.59 -19.19 -8.57
C LEU A 15 18.34 -20.33 -7.87
N ALA A 16 19.31 -20.90 -8.58
CA ALA A 16 20.34 -21.72 -7.97
C ALA A 16 21.30 -20.77 -7.24
N VAL A 17 21.72 -21.18 -6.05
CA VAL A 17 22.47 -20.48 -5.00
C VAL A 17 23.90 -20.01 -5.42
N GLY A 18 24.12 -19.70 -6.70
CA GLY A 18 25.34 -19.08 -7.24
C GLY A 18 25.09 -17.82 -8.09
N GLY A 19 23.85 -17.30 -8.14
CA GLY A 19 23.42 -16.25 -9.09
C GLY A 19 23.62 -14.79 -8.67
N ALA A 20 23.99 -14.50 -7.42
CA ALA A 20 23.94 -13.13 -6.92
C ALA A 20 24.98 -12.19 -7.60
N ALA A 21 26.15 -12.70 -7.98
CA ALA A 21 27.19 -11.93 -8.67
C ALA A 21 26.89 -11.60 -10.15
N LEU A 22 25.94 -12.30 -10.79
CA LEU A 22 25.56 -12.04 -12.20
C LEU A 22 24.31 -11.15 -12.33
N ALA A 23 23.59 -10.88 -11.23
CA ALA A 23 22.34 -10.11 -11.24
C ALA A 23 22.58 -8.59 -11.32
N TYR A 24 23.67 -8.09 -10.73
CA TYR A 24 23.85 -6.64 -10.55
C TYR A 24 24.19 -5.86 -11.85
N PRO A 25 25.12 -6.31 -12.71
CA PRO A 25 25.37 -5.64 -13.99
C PRO A 25 24.15 -5.63 -14.93
N LEU A 26 23.30 -6.67 -14.85
CA LEU A 26 22.06 -6.78 -15.60
C LEU A 26 20.97 -5.85 -15.05
N TYR A 27 20.88 -5.74 -13.72
CA TYR A 27 19.97 -4.83 -13.02
C TYR A 27 20.23 -3.35 -13.39
N LEU A 28 21.49 -2.88 -13.35
CA LEU A 28 21.82 -1.49 -13.71
C LEU A 28 21.53 -1.13 -15.18
N GLN A 29 21.56 -2.12 -16.09
CA GLN A 29 21.23 -1.92 -17.50
C GLN A 29 19.72 -1.81 -17.74
N LEU A 30 18.92 -2.48 -16.93
CA LEU A 30 17.46 -2.51 -17.07
C LEU A 30 16.79 -1.35 -16.32
N PHE A 31 17.41 -0.83 -15.27
CA PHE A 31 16.77 0.07 -14.30
C PHE A 31 17.70 1.24 -13.88
N PRO A 32 17.71 2.36 -14.62
CA PRO A 32 18.55 3.49 -14.27
C PRO A 32 18.11 4.10 -12.91
N PRO A 33 19.07 4.44 -12.02
CA PRO A 33 18.78 4.85 -10.65
C PRO A 33 18.03 6.19 -10.53
N ILE A 34 17.41 6.42 -9.36
CA ILE A 34 16.91 7.75 -8.93
C ILE A 34 18.00 8.81 -9.14
N ALA A 35 17.60 10.01 -9.55
CA ALA A 35 18.51 11.14 -9.75
C ALA A 35 19.33 11.52 -8.51
N ASP A 36 18.81 11.31 -7.29
CA ASP A 36 19.55 11.43 -6.03
C ASP A 36 18.95 10.53 -4.92
N THR A 37 19.68 9.49 -4.52
CA THR A 37 19.30 8.60 -3.41
C THR A 37 19.76 9.13 -2.04
N GLY A 38 20.67 10.10 -1.99
CA GLY A 38 21.31 10.57 -0.75
C GLY A 38 22.38 9.62 -0.18
N PHE A 39 22.61 8.46 -0.81
CA PHE A 39 23.65 7.49 -0.44
C PHE A 39 24.02 6.59 -1.63
N THR A 40 25.15 5.90 -1.54
CA THR A 40 25.57 4.89 -2.52
C THR A 40 25.78 3.54 -1.85
N LEU A 41 25.52 2.47 -2.61
CA LEU A 41 25.80 1.10 -2.20
C LEU A 41 26.94 0.55 -3.06
N SER A 42 27.87 -0.17 -2.43
CA SER A 42 28.84 -1.00 -3.14
C SER A 42 28.12 -2.16 -3.83
N GLU A 43 28.80 -2.83 -4.76
CA GLU A 43 28.28 -4.04 -5.39
C GLU A 43 28.00 -5.14 -4.37
N GLU A 44 28.87 -5.31 -3.36
CA GLU A 44 28.67 -6.27 -2.27
C GLU A 44 27.45 -5.92 -1.40
N GLU A 45 27.24 -4.64 -1.08
CA GLU A 45 26.08 -4.17 -0.33
C GLU A 45 24.78 -4.40 -1.12
N MET A 46 24.79 -4.19 -2.44
CA MET A 46 23.66 -4.49 -3.32
C MET A 46 23.36 -5.99 -3.41
N VAL A 47 24.39 -6.82 -3.57
CA VAL A 47 24.25 -8.28 -3.58
C VAL A 47 23.61 -8.77 -2.28
N ARG A 48 24.07 -8.27 -1.12
CA ARG A 48 23.49 -8.60 0.19
C ARG A 48 22.01 -8.19 0.28
N ALA A 49 21.65 -7.02 -0.25
CA ALA A 49 20.24 -6.57 -0.25
C ALA A 49 19.33 -7.48 -1.10
N VAL A 50 19.80 -7.91 -2.28
CA VAL A 50 19.06 -8.84 -3.14
C VAL A 50 18.95 -10.23 -2.49
N GLU A 51 20.02 -10.72 -1.88
CA GLU A 51 20.02 -11.99 -1.15
C GLU A 51 19.03 -11.94 0.03
N PHE A 52 19.01 -10.83 0.77
CA PHE A 52 18.04 -10.61 1.84
C PHE A 52 16.60 -10.72 1.33
N LEU A 53 16.25 -10.06 0.22
CA LEU A 53 14.92 -10.12 -0.41
C LEU A 53 14.57 -11.51 -0.96
N SER A 54 15.58 -12.30 -1.34
CA SER A 54 15.36 -13.68 -1.77
C SER A 54 14.97 -14.60 -0.60
N ASN A 55 15.43 -14.28 0.61
CA ASN A 55 15.15 -15.06 1.82
C ASN A 55 13.93 -14.54 2.60
N ASN A 56 13.68 -13.23 2.56
CA ASN A 56 12.64 -12.56 3.33
C ASN A 56 11.59 -11.93 2.40
N PRO A 57 10.30 -12.29 2.51
CA PRO A 57 9.27 -11.70 1.65
C PRO A 57 9.09 -10.21 1.98
N ALA A 58 9.31 -9.35 0.98
CA ALA A 58 8.99 -7.93 1.08
C ALA A 58 7.53 -7.67 0.66
N ILE A 59 6.80 -6.94 1.48
CA ILE A 59 5.38 -6.64 1.32
C ILE A 59 5.17 -5.14 1.45
N ASP A 60 4.59 -4.55 0.42
CA ASP A 60 4.14 -3.17 0.47
C ASP A 60 2.69 -3.12 0.93
N THR A 61 2.43 -2.44 2.03
CA THR A 61 1.11 -2.47 2.67
C THR A 61 0.05 -1.65 1.94
N HIS A 62 0.46 -0.71 1.06
CA HIS A 62 -0.45 0.11 0.27
C HIS A 62 0.17 0.56 -1.05
N ALA A 63 -0.50 0.23 -2.15
CA ALA A 63 -0.07 0.61 -3.49
C ALA A 63 -1.25 0.75 -4.43
N HIS A 64 -1.06 1.51 -5.51
CA HIS A 64 -2.02 1.59 -6.62
C HIS A 64 -1.38 1.17 -7.95
N PRO A 65 -0.92 -0.10 -8.09
CA PRO A 65 -0.01 -0.49 -9.17
C PRO A 65 -0.56 -0.13 -10.55
N GLY A 66 0.16 0.70 -11.28
CA GLY A 66 -0.20 1.12 -12.63
C GLY A 66 -1.43 2.00 -12.72
N ARG A 67 -1.89 2.58 -11.60
CA ARG A 67 -3.13 3.36 -11.47
C ARG A 67 -4.34 2.59 -12.00
N THR A 68 -4.43 1.32 -11.63
CA THR A 68 -5.53 0.42 -12.05
C THR A 68 -6.92 1.06 -11.85
N PHE A 69 -7.07 1.89 -10.81
CA PHE A 69 -8.32 2.57 -10.49
C PHE A 69 -8.85 3.55 -11.53
N VAL A 70 -7.98 4.03 -12.42
CA VAL A 70 -8.35 4.95 -13.50
C VAL A 70 -9.12 4.23 -14.63
N ARG A 71 -8.97 2.91 -14.76
CA ARG A 71 -9.55 2.11 -15.84
C ARG A 71 -11.08 2.12 -15.76
N GLY A 72 -11.70 2.65 -16.81
CA GLY A 72 -13.16 2.74 -16.90
C GLY A 72 -13.79 3.74 -15.94
N ALA A 73 -12.99 4.58 -15.26
CA ALA A 73 -13.49 5.59 -14.34
C ALA A 73 -14.47 6.57 -15.02
N GLN A 74 -15.54 6.95 -14.34
CA GLN A 74 -16.58 7.83 -14.88
C GLN A 74 -16.82 9.00 -13.93
N ASN A 75 -17.61 9.99 -14.38
CA ASN A 75 -18.00 11.17 -13.61
C ASN A 75 -16.83 12.00 -13.04
N LEU A 76 -15.65 11.89 -13.66
CA LEU A 76 -14.44 12.57 -13.21
C LEU A 76 -14.50 14.08 -13.44
N ALA A 77 -13.96 14.82 -12.47
CA ALA A 77 -13.58 16.21 -12.65
C ALA A 77 -12.64 16.37 -13.86
N TRP A 78 -12.67 17.54 -14.51
CA TRP A 78 -11.99 17.75 -15.78
C TRP A 78 -10.48 17.50 -15.71
N LYS A 79 -9.83 17.84 -14.58
CA LYS A 79 -8.39 17.61 -14.37
C LYS A 79 -8.07 16.12 -14.23
N LEU A 80 -8.95 15.36 -13.60
CA LEU A 80 -8.77 13.93 -13.40
C LEU A 80 -9.00 13.13 -14.70
N LYS A 81 -9.72 13.67 -15.68
CA LYS A 81 -9.81 13.08 -17.03
C LYS A 81 -8.45 13.02 -17.75
N ILE A 82 -7.47 13.83 -17.36
CA ILE A 82 -6.10 13.75 -17.88
C ILE A 82 -5.44 12.45 -17.41
N TYR A 83 -5.64 12.06 -16.14
CA TYR A 83 -5.14 10.78 -15.64
C TYR A 83 -5.77 9.63 -16.42
N GLN A 84 -7.06 9.73 -16.73
CA GLN A 84 -7.76 8.77 -17.58
C GLN A 84 -7.20 8.68 -19.02
N SER A 85 -6.85 9.80 -19.64
CA SER A 85 -6.33 9.80 -21.00
C SER A 85 -4.89 9.27 -21.11
N ILE A 86 -4.10 9.37 -20.04
CA ILE A 86 -2.78 8.74 -19.93
C ILE A 86 -2.91 7.21 -19.90
N GLY A 87 -4.02 6.71 -19.35
CA GLY A 87 -4.29 5.28 -19.23
C GLY A 87 -3.54 4.64 -18.05
N THR A 88 -3.58 3.31 -18.02
CA THR A 88 -2.98 2.51 -16.95
C THR A 88 -1.70 1.83 -17.45
N PHE A 89 -0.82 1.45 -16.52
CA PHE A 89 0.49 0.87 -16.83
C PHE A 89 0.85 -0.29 -15.88
N GLU A 90 -0.14 -1.11 -15.56
CA GLU A 90 -0.04 -2.20 -14.57
C GLU A 90 1.05 -3.22 -14.93
N GLU A 91 1.13 -3.62 -16.21
CA GLU A 91 2.14 -4.61 -16.66
C GLU A 91 3.57 -4.15 -16.37
N ARG A 92 3.86 -2.86 -16.56
CA ARG A 92 5.17 -2.28 -16.26
C ARG A 92 5.47 -2.39 -14.77
N VAL A 93 4.55 -1.93 -13.92
CA VAL A 93 4.76 -1.88 -12.47
C VAL A 93 4.83 -3.28 -11.86
N ILE A 94 4.01 -4.22 -12.36
CA ILE A 94 4.07 -5.62 -11.95
C ILE A 94 5.41 -6.26 -12.36
N ALA A 95 5.94 -5.95 -13.54
CA ALA A 95 7.28 -6.39 -13.92
C ALA A 95 8.38 -5.77 -13.03
N GLU A 96 8.21 -4.52 -12.61
CA GLU A 96 9.09 -3.85 -11.63
C GLU A 96 8.99 -4.51 -10.25
N MET A 97 7.81 -4.94 -9.79
CA MET A 97 7.65 -5.71 -8.55
C MET A 97 8.45 -7.00 -8.57
N VAL A 98 8.30 -7.79 -9.65
CA VAL A 98 9.07 -9.04 -9.83
C VAL A 98 10.57 -8.77 -9.80
N THR A 99 10.99 -7.75 -10.54
CA THR A 99 12.43 -7.48 -10.69
C THR A 99 13.04 -6.85 -9.45
N GLY A 100 12.30 -6.01 -8.74
CA GLY A 100 12.69 -5.42 -7.46
C GLY A 100 12.68 -6.41 -6.29
N GLY A 101 12.14 -7.61 -6.48
CA GLY A 101 12.04 -8.63 -5.44
C GLY A 101 10.88 -8.45 -4.47
N LEU A 102 9.84 -7.71 -4.86
CA LEU A 102 8.64 -7.55 -4.05
C LEU A 102 7.82 -8.85 -4.06
N ALA A 103 7.51 -9.38 -2.88
CA ALA A 103 6.73 -10.61 -2.75
C ALA A 103 5.23 -10.36 -2.91
N ALA A 104 4.70 -9.28 -2.33
CA ALA A 104 3.29 -8.91 -2.44
C ALA A 104 3.05 -7.43 -2.19
N ALA A 105 1.87 -6.93 -2.55
CA ALA A 105 1.41 -5.60 -2.15
C ALA A 105 -0.09 -5.57 -1.83
N GLY A 106 -0.52 -4.56 -1.07
CA GLY A 106 -1.90 -4.11 -1.02
C GLY A 106 -2.26 -3.40 -2.34
N PHE A 107 -3.10 -4.02 -3.17
CA PHE A 107 -3.58 -3.45 -4.42
C PHE A 107 -4.86 -2.67 -4.12
N SER A 108 -4.70 -1.37 -3.84
CA SER A 108 -5.76 -0.49 -3.37
C SER A 108 -6.60 0.05 -4.53
N ALA A 109 -7.86 -0.40 -4.60
CA ALA A 109 -8.91 0.29 -5.32
C ALA A 109 -9.18 1.65 -4.67
N VAL A 110 -9.45 2.69 -5.44
CA VAL A 110 -9.79 4.03 -4.92
C VAL A 110 -11.29 4.24 -5.13
N SER A 111 -12.11 3.99 -4.11
CA SER A 111 -13.57 3.92 -4.30
C SER A 111 -14.24 5.28 -4.47
N ASP A 112 -13.57 6.36 -4.07
CA ASP A 112 -14.07 7.74 -4.13
C ASP A 112 -13.54 8.57 -5.30
N PHE A 113 -12.72 8.00 -6.18
CA PHE A 113 -12.16 8.69 -7.34
C PHE A 113 -13.19 9.50 -8.18
N PRO A 114 -14.46 9.05 -8.39
CA PRO A 114 -15.48 9.81 -9.12
C PRO A 114 -15.95 11.11 -8.47
N VAL A 115 -15.71 11.31 -7.18
CA VAL A 115 -16.13 12.51 -6.44
C VAL A 115 -14.96 13.45 -6.12
N LEU A 116 -13.73 13.05 -6.46
CA LEU A 116 -12.53 13.84 -6.20
C LEU A 116 -12.28 14.91 -7.27
N ASP A 117 -11.66 16.00 -6.84
CA ASP A 117 -10.94 16.96 -7.70
C ASP A 117 -9.70 17.46 -6.96
N THR A 118 -8.89 18.28 -7.64
CA THR A 118 -7.73 18.94 -7.06
C THR A 118 -8.07 20.37 -6.63
N GLN A 119 -7.75 20.70 -5.38
CA GLN A 119 -7.82 22.06 -4.85
C GLN A 119 -6.44 22.43 -4.26
N GLY A 120 -5.79 23.44 -4.84
CA GLY A 120 -4.40 23.75 -4.52
C GLY A 120 -3.48 22.59 -4.91
N GLU A 121 -2.67 22.12 -3.96
CA GLU A 121 -1.76 20.98 -4.15
C GLU A 121 -2.35 19.62 -3.73
N GLY A 122 -3.59 19.57 -3.22
CA GLY A 122 -4.21 18.37 -2.67
C GLY A 122 -5.46 17.90 -3.39
N LEU A 123 -5.91 16.68 -3.05
CA LEU A 123 -7.19 16.10 -3.46
C LEU A 123 -8.28 16.42 -2.43
N VAL A 124 -9.49 16.70 -2.91
CA VAL A 124 -10.67 16.95 -2.09
C VAL A 124 -11.91 16.33 -2.75
N SER A 125 -12.88 15.88 -1.95
CA SER A 125 -14.22 15.59 -2.47
C SER A 125 -14.93 16.88 -2.86
N THR A 126 -15.44 16.98 -4.08
CA THR A 126 -16.16 18.19 -4.58
C THR A 126 -17.67 18.04 -4.59
N ARG A 127 -18.16 16.83 -4.39
CA ARG A 127 -19.58 16.48 -4.29
C ARG A 127 -19.75 15.24 -3.43
N GLU A 128 -20.99 14.97 -3.05
CA GLU A 128 -21.38 13.70 -2.46
C GLU A 128 -21.63 12.65 -3.56
N PHE A 129 -21.60 11.38 -3.17
CA PHE A 129 -22.04 10.29 -4.03
C PHE A 129 -23.55 10.35 -4.25
N ASP A 130 -23.98 10.01 -5.46
CA ASP A 130 -25.37 9.64 -5.68
C ASP A 130 -25.66 8.27 -5.03
N HIS A 131 -26.91 8.02 -4.64
CA HIS A 131 -27.29 6.75 -4.02
C HIS A 131 -26.95 5.55 -4.93
N GLY A 132 -26.11 4.64 -4.44
CA GLY A 132 -25.64 3.47 -5.18
C GLY A 132 -24.35 3.70 -5.97
N GLU A 133 -23.91 4.95 -6.17
CA GLU A 133 -22.75 5.26 -7.01
C GLU A 133 -21.46 4.70 -6.43
N ALA A 134 -21.25 4.82 -5.11
CA ALA A 134 -20.06 4.30 -4.45
C ALA A 134 -19.97 2.76 -4.57
N TRP A 135 -21.11 2.08 -4.50
CA TRP A 135 -21.19 0.63 -4.66
C TRP A 135 -20.91 0.19 -6.10
N ASP A 136 -21.55 0.82 -7.07
CA ASP A 136 -21.34 0.52 -8.49
C ASP A 136 -19.87 0.76 -8.88
N TYR A 137 -19.26 1.80 -8.31
CA TYR A 137 -17.85 2.09 -8.53
C TYR A 137 -16.92 1.07 -7.87
N TYR A 138 -17.21 0.64 -6.63
CA TYR A 138 -16.51 -0.48 -6.01
C TYR A 138 -16.54 -1.73 -6.89
N GLN A 139 -17.69 -2.11 -7.44
CA GLN A 139 -17.80 -3.29 -8.31
C GLN A 139 -16.94 -3.17 -9.58
N LEU A 140 -16.87 -1.97 -10.17
CA LEU A 140 -15.97 -1.69 -11.29
C LEU A 140 -14.49 -1.87 -10.90
N GLN A 141 -14.10 -1.32 -9.75
CA GLN A 141 -12.72 -1.40 -9.26
C GLN A 141 -12.28 -2.83 -8.99
N ILE A 142 -13.11 -3.61 -8.30
CA ILE A 142 -12.84 -5.02 -8.02
C ILE A 142 -12.79 -5.85 -9.30
N LYS A 143 -13.64 -5.56 -10.30
CA LYS A 143 -13.53 -6.18 -11.61
C LYS A 143 -12.18 -5.88 -12.29
N ASN A 144 -11.66 -4.65 -12.15
CA ASN A 144 -10.35 -4.30 -12.70
C ASN A 144 -9.22 -5.06 -12.01
N LEU A 145 -9.26 -5.19 -10.67
CA LEU A 145 -8.28 -5.98 -9.92
C LEU A 145 -8.33 -7.47 -10.28
N ASN A 146 -9.53 -8.05 -10.36
CA ASN A 146 -9.72 -9.43 -10.81
C ASN A 146 -9.16 -9.66 -12.22
N SER A 147 -9.27 -8.68 -13.12
CA SER A 147 -8.70 -8.80 -14.47
C SER A 147 -7.17 -9.00 -14.47
N LEU A 148 -6.45 -8.51 -13.45
CA LEU A 148 -5.00 -8.74 -13.31
C LEU A 148 -4.70 -10.20 -12.97
N VAL A 149 -5.56 -10.83 -12.16
CA VAL A 149 -5.49 -12.25 -11.80
C VAL A 149 -5.86 -13.12 -13.02
N GLU A 150 -6.95 -12.80 -13.72
CA GLU A 150 -7.41 -13.51 -14.92
C GLU A 150 -6.38 -13.47 -16.07
N ARG A 151 -5.66 -12.35 -16.18
CA ARG A 151 -4.53 -12.18 -17.13
C ARG A 151 -3.23 -12.79 -16.64
N GLU A 152 -3.27 -13.47 -15.50
CA GLU A 152 -2.15 -14.18 -14.90
C GLU A 152 -0.95 -13.29 -14.53
N LEU A 153 -1.15 -11.98 -14.35
CA LEU A 153 -0.08 -11.03 -14.02
C LEU A 153 0.34 -11.09 -12.55
N VAL A 154 -0.60 -11.39 -11.66
CA VAL A 154 -0.42 -11.43 -10.20
C VAL A 154 -1.00 -12.72 -9.63
N TYR A 155 -0.61 -13.06 -8.40
CA TYR A 155 -1.21 -14.15 -7.63
C TYR A 155 -2.21 -13.58 -6.62
N PRO A 156 -3.47 -14.04 -6.54
CA PRO A 156 -4.41 -13.54 -5.55
C PRO A 156 -4.01 -13.98 -4.14
N VAL A 157 -3.95 -13.05 -3.19
CA VAL A 157 -3.56 -13.35 -1.79
C VAL A 157 -4.77 -13.15 -0.89
N LEU A 158 -5.29 -14.26 -0.34
CA LEU A 158 -6.45 -14.28 0.53
C LEU A 158 -6.08 -14.54 1.99
N THR A 159 -4.91 -15.14 2.22
CA THR A 159 -4.33 -15.52 3.51
C THR A 159 -2.81 -15.27 3.51
N PRO A 160 -2.14 -15.19 4.67
CA PRO A 160 -0.68 -15.05 4.72
C PRO A 160 0.08 -16.15 3.97
N GLU A 161 -0.43 -17.38 3.97
CA GLU A 161 0.18 -18.54 3.32
C GLU A 161 0.27 -18.39 1.79
N ASP A 162 -0.67 -17.65 1.18
CA ASP A 162 -0.70 -17.41 -0.26
C ASP A 162 0.52 -16.62 -0.75
N ILE A 163 1.20 -15.86 0.12
CA ILE A 163 2.41 -15.11 -0.23
C ILE A 163 3.54 -16.05 -0.61
N ALA A 164 3.68 -17.18 0.10
CA ALA A 164 4.67 -18.19 -0.26
C ALA A 164 4.33 -18.85 -1.61
N LEU A 165 3.05 -19.05 -1.90
CA LEU A 165 2.57 -19.60 -3.17
C LEU A 165 2.80 -18.63 -4.33
N ALA A 166 2.57 -17.32 -4.12
CA ALA A 166 2.85 -16.27 -5.09
C ALA A 166 4.34 -16.26 -5.49
N ARG A 167 5.23 -16.29 -4.48
CA ARG A 167 6.69 -16.36 -4.71
C ARG A 167 7.10 -17.61 -5.46
N ALA A 168 6.56 -18.78 -5.09
CA ALA A 168 6.83 -20.04 -5.79
C ALA A 168 6.35 -20.02 -7.25
N ALA A 169 5.27 -19.28 -7.54
CA ALA A 169 4.76 -19.07 -8.89
C ALA A 169 5.54 -18.01 -9.69
N GLY A 170 6.50 -17.32 -9.10
CA GLY A 170 7.26 -16.24 -9.73
C GLY A 170 6.41 -15.00 -10.06
N LYS A 171 5.33 -14.78 -9.30
CA LYS A 171 4.42 -13.64 -9.47
C LYS A 171 4.33 -12.85 -8.16
N PRO A 172 4.15 -11.52 -8.21
CA PRO A 172 3.85 -10.77 -7.00
C PRO A 172 2.43 -11.14 -6.53
N GLY A 173 2.27 -11.25 -5.21
CA GLY A 173 0.98 -11.41 -4.57
C GLY A 173 0.18 -10.10 -4.60
N ALA A 174 -1.11 -10.19 -4.91
CA ALA A 174 -2.05 -9.09 -4.84
C ALA A 174 -3.03 -9.31 -3.69
N ILE A 175 -2.88 -8.55 -2.62
CA ILE A 175 -3.85 -8.44 -1.55
C ILE A 175 -4.85 -7.36 -1.97
N PHE A 176 -6.10 -7.71 -2.22
CA PHE A 176 -7.07 -6.68 -2.62
C PHE A 176 -7.40 -5.77 -1.45
N ALA A 177 -7.23 -4.48 -1.68
CA ALA A 177 -7.52 -3.42 -0.73
C ALA A 177 -8.51 -2.43 -1.34
N VAL A 178 -9.27 -1.73 -0.50
CA VAL A 178 -10.14 -0.63 -0.92
C VAL A 178 -9.85 0.59 -0.05
N GLU A 179 -9.43 1.67 -0.69
CA GLU A 179 -9.21 2.95 -0.06
C GLU A 179 -10.52 3.76 -0.06
N GLY A 180 -11.10 3.93 1.13
CA GLY A 180 -12.41 4.54 1.34
C GLY A 180 -13.52 3.50 1.41
N ALA A 181 -14.20 3.44 2.56
CA ALA A 181 -15.26 2.47 2.82
C ALA A 181 -16.67 2.95 2.41
N ASP A 182 -16.80 4.10 1.72
CA ASP A 182 -18.08 4.69 1.33
C ASP A 182 -18.96 3.76 0.46
N PHE A 183 -18.36 2.76 -0.21
CA PHE A 183 -19.09 1.75 -0.99
C PHE A 183 -20.08 0.92 -0.16
N ILE A 184 -19.86 0.81 1.15
CA ILE A 184 -20.79 0.14 2.07
C ILE A 184 -22.09 0.93 2.18
N GLU A 185 -22.01 2.26 2.04
CA GLU A 185 -23.11 3.19 2.27
C GLU A 185 -23.80 2.89 3.62
N SER A 186 -25.07 2.49 3.61
CA SER A 186 -25.81 2.06 4.82
C SER A 186 -26.07 0.56 4.89
N ASN A 187 -25.55 -0.23 3.94
CA ASN A 187 -25.82 -1.67 3.84
C ASN A 187 -24.60 -2.50 4.28
N LEU A 188 -24.57 -2.85 5.57
CA LEU A 188 -23.48 -3.63 6.17
C LEU A 188 -23.23 -4.99 5.51
N ASN A 189 -24.22 -5.59 4.82
CA ASN A 189 -24.02 -6.84 4.09
C ASN A 189 -22.95 -6.73 3.00
N ARG A 190 -22.67 -5.52 2.51
CA ARG A 190 -21.62 -5.27 1.53
C ARG A 190 -20.22 -5.56 2.05
N ILE A 191 -20.01 -5.58 3.37
CA ILE A 191 -18.74 -5.96 3.99
C ILE A 191 -18.47 -7.46 3.75
N GLN A 192 -19.47 -8.32 3.98
CA GLN A 192 -19.34 -9.74 3.68
C GLN A 192 -19.17 -9.97 2.18
N ILE A 193 -19.94 -9.28 1.34
CA ILE A 193 -19.78 -9.38 -0.12
C ILE A 193 -18.36 -8.98 -0.52
N SER A 194 -17.81 -7.89 0.02
CA SER A 194 -16.46 -7.48 -0.32
C SER A 194 -15.38 -8.44 0.17
N TRP A 195 -15.60 -9.07 1.32
CA TRP A 195 -14.74 -10.17 1.76
C TRP A 195 -14.75 -11.27 0.70
N ASP A 196 -15.95 -11.74 0.34
CA ASP A 196 -16.16 -12.85 -0.61
C ASP A 196 -15.58 -12.55 -2.00
N ASP A 197 -15.56 -11.27 -2.41
CA ASP A 197 -14.90 -10.76 -3.62
C ASP A 197 -13.35 -10.81 -3.55
N GLY A 198 -12.78 -11.10 -2.39
CA GLY A 198 -11.34 -11.23 -2.15
C GLY A 198 -10.69 -10.06 -1.42
N VAL A 199 -11.45 -9.03 -1.02
CA VAL A 199 -10.90 -7.87 -0.29
C VAL A 199 -10.47 -8.26 1.12
N ARG A 200 -9.27 -7.82 1.53
CA ARG A 200 -8.70 -8.10 2.86
C ARG A 200 -8.32 -6.87 3.66
N ILE A 201 -8.22 -5.71 3.00
CA ILE A 201 -7.86 -4.45 3.64
C ILE A 201 -8.86 -3.39 3.21
N VAL A 202 -9.38 -2.61 4.15
CA VAL A 202 -10.21 -1.44 3.85
C VAL A 202 -9.70 -0.23 4.62
N THR A 203 -9.32 0.83 3.92
CA THR A 203 -9.08 2.14 4.52
C THR A 203 -10.42 2.75 4.90
N PHE A 204 -10.60 2.99 6.19
CA PHE A 204 -11.91 3.23 6.80
C PHE A 204 -12.59 4.50 6.25
N VAL A 205 -11.82 5.54 6.01
CA VAL A 205 -12.24 6.79 5.34
C VAL A 205 -11.15 7.23 4.37
N HIS A 206 -11.48 8.05 3.37
CA HIS A 206 -10.48 8.59 2.43
C HIS A 206 -10.58 10.12 2.29
N PHE A 207 -11.10 10.66 1.17
CA PHE A 207 -11.23 12.11 0.97
C PHE A 207 -12.67 12.63 1.00
N VAL A 208 -13.66 11.76 1.23
CA VAL A 208 -15.07 12.13 1.31
C VAL A 208 -15.39 12.80 2.65
N ARG A 209 -15.50 14.14 2.66
CA ARG A 209 -15.75 14.92 3.89
C ARG A 209 -17.06 14.56 4.59
N GLY A 210 -18.12 14.30 3.84
CA GLY A 210 -19.46 13.96 4.35
C GLY A 210 -19.72 12.46 4.43
N GLY A 211 -18.67 11.62 4.34
CA GLY A 211 -18.80 10.18 4.28
C GLY A 211 -19.54 9.60 5.48
N VAL A 212 -20.24 8.50 5.27
CA VAL A 212 -21.10 7.89 6.31
C VAL A 212 -20.32 7.10 7.35
N MET A 213 -19.00 6.98 7.21
CA MET A 213 -18.14 6.20 8.12
C MET A 213 -17.59 7.03 9.28
N GLY A 214 -17.02 8.19 8.98
CA GLY A 214 -16.45 9.07 9.98
C GLY A 214 -15.69 10.22 9.36
N ASP A 215 -15.09 11.04 10.20
CA ASP A 215 -14.37 12.23 9.74
C ASP A 215 -12.97 11.90 9.23
N ILE A 216 -12.58 12.55 8.14
CA ILE A 216 -11.24 12.50 7.54
C ILE A 216 -10.31 13.53 8.19
N MET A 217 -9.01 13.31 8.16
CA MET A 217 -8.02 14.20 8.79
C MET A 217 -7.76 15.52 8.04
N THR A 218 -8.18 15.60 6.77
CA THR A 218 -7.92 16.76 5.88
C THR A 218 -9.12 17.67 5.68
N ALA A 219 -10.20 17.50 6.46
CA ALA A 219 -11.37 18.37 6.40
C ALA A 219 -11.95 18.64 7.79
N GLU A 220 -12.76 19.70 7.88
CA GLU A 220 -13.48 20.02 9.11
C GLU A 220 -14.45 18.88 9.49
N PRO A 221 -14.52 18.51 10.79
CA PRO A 221 -15.38 17.45 11.28
C PRO A 221 -16.87 17.65 10.92
N VAL A 222 -17.53 16.54 10.58
CA VAL A 222 -18.97 16.46 10.35
C VAL A 222 -19.65 15.67 11.48
N HIS A 223 -19.05 14.55 11.88
CA HIS A 223 -19.61 13.65 12.90
C HIS A 223 -18.99 13.86 14.28
N GLY A 224 -17.81 14.48 14.34
CA GLY A 224 -16.96 14.50 15.52
C GLY A 224 -16.38 13.13 15.84
N GLY A 225 -15.87 12.40 14.83
CA GLY A 225 -15.35 11.03 14.97
C GLY A 225 -16.04 10.03 14.03
N MET A 226 -16.27 8.81 14.52
CA MET A 226 -17.05 7.82 13.77
C MET A 226 -18.54 8.14 13.84
N SER A 227 -19.24 7.97 12.71
CA SER A 227 -20.70 8.02 12.71
C SER A 227 -21.30 6.75 13.36
N GLN A 228 -22.61 6.73 13.61
CA GLN A 228 -23.28 5.51 14.09
C GLN A 228 -23.16 4.34 13.09
N VAL A 229 -23.29 4.63 11.79
CA VAL A 229 -23.12 3.62 10.73
C VAL A 229 -21.68 3.15 10.68
N GLY A 230 -20.72 4.07 10.80
CA GLY A 230 -19.30 3.76 10.82
C GLY A 230 -18.89 2.84 11.96
N ARG A 231 -19.41 3.07 13.18
CA ARG A 231 -19.16 2.17 14.32
C ARG A 231 -19.67 0.76 14.07
N ALA A 232 -20.84 0.62 13.45
CA ALA A 232 -21.39 -0.68 13.07
C ALA A 232 -20.59 -1.34 11.94
N ALA A 233 -20.18 -0.58 10.92
CA ALA A 233 -19.36 -1.06 9.82
C ALA A 233 -17.97 -1.53 10.30
N PHE A 234 -17.31 -0.77 11.17
CA PHE A 234 -16.03 -1.15 11.77
C PHE A 234 -16.14 -2.46 12.56
N SER A 235 -17.18 -2.59 13.39
CA SER A 235 -17.42 -3.81 14.16
C SER A 235 -17.65 -5.03 13.25
N GLU A 236 -18.36 -4.84 12.14
CA GLU A 236 -18.61 -5.89 11.16
C GLU A 236 -17.34 -6.26 10.36
N MET A 237 -16.51 -5.28 9.99
CA MET A 237 -15.19 -5.51 9.38
C MET A 237 -14.30 -6.37 10.30
N GLN A 238 -14.21 -6.00 11.59
CA GLN A 238 -13.47 -6.77 12.59
C GLN A 238 -14.05 -8.19 12.73
N ARG A 239 -15.39 -8.34 12.72
CA ARG A 239 -16.06 -9.65 12.82
C ARG A 239 -15.72 -10.58 11.66
N VAL A 240 -15.72 -10.09 10.42
CA VAL A 240 -15.40 -10.91 9.25
C VAL A 240 -13.90 -11.15 9.06
N GLY A 241 -13.04 -10.46 9.82
CA GLY A 241 -11.59 -10.54 9.67
C GLY A 241 -11.07 -9.70 8.48
N MET A 242 -11.67 -8.54 8.26
CA MET A 242 -11.16 -7.50 7.37
C MET A 242 -10.13 -6.65 8.14
N MET A 243 -8.94 -6.45 7.57
CA MET A 243 -7.94 -5.56 8.15
C MET A 243 -8.40 -4.11 7.95
N VAL A 244 -8.64 -3.40 9.04
CA VAL A 244 -9.08 -2.01 8.98
C VAL A 244 -7.86 -1.09 9.03
N ASP A 245 -7.74 -0.27 7.99
CA ASP A 245 -6.71 0.75 7.85
C ASP A 245 -7.26 2.13 8.26
N LEU A 246 -6.57 2.77 9.19
CA LEU A 246 -6.90 4.07 9.76
C LEU A 246 -6.16 5.23 9.09
N SER A 247 -5.38 4.98 8.04
CA SER A 247 -4.87 6.05 7.18
C SER A 247 -6.03 6.95 6.73
N HIS A 248 -5.77 8.25 6.56
CA HIS A 248 -6.77 9.31 6.29
C HIS A 248 -7.79 9.62 7.38
N SER A 249 -7.93 8.79 8.42
CA SER A 249 -8.87 9.06 9.52
C SER A 249 -8.44 10.28 10.34
N SER A 250 -9.40 11.13 10.70
CA SER A 250 -9.15 12.14 11.75
C SER A 250 -8.71 11.45 13.04
N GLU A 251 -7.94 12.14 13.89
CA GLU A 251 -7.52 11.61 15.20
C GLU A 251 -8.71 11.06 15.98
N LYS A 252 -9.82 11.80 16.02
CA LYS A 252 -11.01 11.37 16.76
C LYS A 252 -11.66 10.12 16.15
N THR A 253 -11.75 10.02 14.83
CA THR A 253 -12.24 8.81 14.14
C THR A 253 -11.35 7.61 14.45
N ALA A 254 -10.03 7.81 14.45
CA ALA A 254 -9.07 6.76 14.69
C ALA A 254 -9.08 6.30 16.15
N PHE A 255 -9.14 7.21 17.14
CA PHE A 255 -9.28 6.84 18.55
C PHE A 255 -10.62 6.14 18.84
N ASP A 256 -11.73 6.59 18.25
CA ASP A 256 -13.01 5.89 18.34
C ASP A 256 -12.89 4.43 17.82
N ALA A 257 -12.10 4.21 16.76
CA ALA A 257 -11.82 2.88 16.23
C ALA A 257 -10.94 2.05 17.18
N LEU A 258 -9.90 2.65 17.77
CA LEU A 258 -9.04 2.00 18.78
C LEU A 258 -9.86 1.51 19.99
N GLU A 259 -10.80 2.32 20.48
CA GLU A 259 -11.70 1.93 21.58
C GLU A 259 -12.61 0.74 21.23
N LEU A 260 -12.98 0.59 19.95
CA LEU A 260 -13.83 -0.50 19.46
C LEU A 260 -13.04 -1.72 19.02
N SER A 261 -11.71 -1.64 18.93
CA SER A 261 -10.89 -2.68 18.33
C SER A 261 -10.92 -3.98 19.14
N THR A 262 -11.26 -5.07 18.46
CA THR A 262 -11.18 -6.44 18.98
C THR A 262 -10.11 -7.27 18.27
N LYS A 263 -9.65 -6.80 17.11
CA LYS A 263 -8.48 -7.30 16.37
C LYS A 263 -7.56 -6.14 15.99
N PRO A 264 -6.31 -6.41 15.59
CA PRO A 264 -5.38 -5.36 15.20
C PRO A 264 -5.92 -4.47 14.08
N VAL A 265 -5.65 -3.17 14.18
CA VAL A 265 -5.85 -2.19 13.11
C VAL A 265 -4.49 -1.68 12.62
N VAL A 266 -4.45 -1.03 11.47
CA VAL A 266 -3.18 -0.57 10.87
C VAL A 266 -3.29 0.88 10.41
N GLY A 267 -2.14 1.53 10.22
CA GLY A 267 -2.05 2.70 9.34
C GLY A 267 -1.16 2.33 8.17
N THR A 268 -1.73 1.97 7.02
CA THR A 268 -0.96 1.42 5.88
C THR A 268 -0.01 2.43 5.23
N HIS A 269 -0.31 3.73 5.25
CA HIS A 269 0.58 4.74 4.66
C HIS A 269 0.39 6.09 5.36
N THR A 270 1.25 6.34 6.34
CA THR A 270 1.25 7.62 7.06
C THR A 270 2.61 7.89 7.72
N HIS A 271 2.68 9.03 8.40
CA HIS A 271 3.81 9.48 9.18
C HIS A 271 3.31 10.08 10.49
N ILE A 272 4.19 10.13 11.49
CA ILE A 272 3.90 10.79 12.76
C ILE A 272 4.26 12.28 12.73
N LEU A 273 3.62 13.10 13.55
CA LEU A 273 4.04 14.49 13.74
C LEU A 273 5.38 14.53 14.46
N THR A 274 6.26 15.46 14.07
CA THR A 274 7.46 15.83 14.86
C THR A 274 7.46 17.33 15.12
N PRO A 275 8.23 17.84 16.10
CA PRO A 275 8.34 19.28 16.32
C PRO A 275 8.83 20.05 15.08
N GLU A 276 9.64 19.41 14.23
CA GLU A 276 10.24 20.00 13.03
C GLU A 276 9.41 19.78 11.76
N LEU A 277 8.55 18.75 11.75
CA LEU A 277 7.81 18.35 10.55
C LEU A 277 6.35 18.04 10.90
N THR A 278 5.47 18.91 10.42
CA THR A 278 4.01 18.79 10.57
C THR A 278 3.33 18.83 9.21
N HIS A 279 2.28 18.02 9.05
CA HIS A 279 1.48 18.00 7.84
C HIS A 279 0.08 17.45 8.17
N PRO A 280 -1.00 17.91 7.50
CA PRO A 280 -2.37 17.43 7.77
C PRO A 280 -2.60 15.92 7.57
N ARG A 281 -1.70 15.23 6.85
CA ARG A 281 -1.74 13.76 6.67
C ARG A 281 -0.89 12.99 7.68
N PHE A 282 -0.26 13.67 8.64
CA PHE A 282 0.53 13.03 9.68
C PHE A 282 -0.30 12.90 10.96
N ILE A 283 -0.08 11.82 11.70
CA ILE A 283 -0.81 11.47 12.92
C ILE A 283 0.02 11.78 14.18
N SER A 284 -0.63 11.92 15.31
CA SER A 284 0.03 12.04 16.60
C SER A 284 0.83 10.78 16.94
N LEU A 285 1.89 10.94 17.74
CA LEU A 285 2.63 9.79 18.27
C LEU A 285 1.71 8.90 19.13
N GLU A 286 0.80 9.51 19.88
CA GLU A 286 -0.19 8.81 20.72
C GLU A 286 -1.08 7.90 19.86
N LEU A 287 -1.60 8.41 18.74
CA LEU A 287 -2.40 7.59 17.83
C LEU A 287 -1.57 6.46 17.20
N ALA A 288 -0.33 6.74 16.79
CA ALA A 288 0.55 5.72 16.22
C ALA A 288 0.84 4.59 17.24
N GLN A 289 1.10 4.96 18.50
CA GLN A 289 1.28 4.00 19.59
C GLN A 289 0.01 3.21 19.85
N GLY A 290 -1.16 3.86 19.89
CA GLY A 290 -2.44 3.20 20.05
C GLY A 290 -2.73 2.16 18.95
N ILE A 291 -2.38 2.46 17.70
CA ILE A 291 -2.47 1.48 16.59
C ILE A 291 -1.58 0.27 16.86
N VAL A 292 -0.31 0.49 17.24
CA VAL A 292 0.64 -0.60 17.53
C VAL A 292 0.23 -1.41 18.75
N GLU A 293 -0.38 -0.80 19.76
CA GLU A 293 -0.91 -1.47 20.96
C GLU A 293 -2.05 -2.46 20.65
N THR A 294 -2.81 -2.25 19.57
CA THR A 294 -3.77 -3.26 19.09
C THR A 294 -3.09 -4.51 18.50
N GLY A 295 -1.76 -4.50 18.40
CA GLY A 295 -0.95 -5.44 17.63
C GLY A 295 -0.76 -4.99 16.18
N GLY A 296 -1.09 -3.75 15.83
CA GLY A 296 -0.99 -3.20 14.48
C GLY A 296 0.42 -2.85 14.01
N TYR A 297 0.49 -2.06 12.94
CA TYR A 297 1.71 -1.41 12.46
C TYR A 297 1.40 -0.05 11.81
N ILE A 298 2.45 0.76 11.63
CA ILE A 298 2.47 1.96 10.79
C ILE A 298 3.34 1.70 9.56
N GLY A 299 2.74 1.82 8.38
CA GLY A 299 3.42 1.75 7.09
C GLY A 299 4.13 3.08 6.81
N ALA A 300 5.46 3.02 6.76
CA ALA A 300 6.30 4.17 6.48
C ALA A 300 6.09 4.64 5.04
N TRP A 301 5.68 5.91 4.90
CA TRP A 301 5.27 6.51 3.64
C TRP A 301 6.37 7.37 3.00
N PRO A 302 6.95 7.03 1.85
CA PRO A 302 8.07 7.77 1.23
C PRO A 302 7.61 9.03 0.48
N ALA A 303 6.71 9.82 1.07
CA ALA A 303 6.20 11.07 0.49
C ALA A 303 7.21 12.21 0.63
N GLY A 304 7.31 13.05 -0.38
CA GLY A 304 8.20 14.23 -0.41
C GLY A 304 7.76 15.39 0.49
N ILE A 305 7.16 15.07 1.64
CA ILE A 305 6.71 16.01 2.66
C ILE A 305 7.81 16.04 3.73
N GLY A 306 8.76 16.96 3.59
CA GLY A 306 9.95 17.01 4.44
C GLY A 306 11.03 15.98 4.08
N LEU A 307 10.78 15.11 3.10
CA LEU A 307 11.77 14.19 2.52
C LEU A 307 12.17 14.69 1.13
N SER A 308 13.47 14.67 0.83
CA SER A 308 14.03 15.05 -0.49
C SER A 308 14.75 13.90 -1.18
N THR A 309 15.23 12.93 -0.41
CA THR A 309 16.01 11.78 -0.91
C THR A 309 15.51 10.47 -0.31
N LEU A 310 15.93 9.35 -0.90
CA LEU A 310 15.67 8.03 -0.33
C LEU A 310 16.32 7.88 1.06
N ASN A 311 17.47 8.52 1.30
CA ASN A 311 18.13 8.57 2.60
C ASN A 311 17.22 9.15 3.69
N ASP A 312 16.49 10.23 3.39
CA ASP A 312 15.58 10.86 4.34
C ASP A 312 14.43 9.90 4.71
N TYR A 313 13.95 9.11 3.74
CA TYR A 313 12.96 8.06 4.01
C TYR A 313 13.53 6.98 4.95
N LEU A 314 14.80 6.59 4.80
CA LEU A 314 15.43 5.64 5.70
C LEU A 314 15.57 6.20 7.12
N ASP A 315 15.94 7.49 7.27
CA ASP A 315 15.97 8.17 8.57
C ASP A 315 14.59 8.10 9.23
N ARG A 316 13.55 8.24 8.42
CA ARG A 316 12.17 8.21 8.88
C ARG A 316 11.71 6.82 9.31
N VAL A 317 12.14 5.77 8.61
CA VAL A 317 11.91 4.38 9.03
C VAL A 317 12.57 4.12 10.38
N GLU A 318 13.83 4.51 10.56
CA GLU A 318 14.55 4.35 11.83
C GLU A 318 13.87 5.11 12.97
N GLN A 319 13.42 6.34 12.72
CA GLN A 319 12.67 7.12 13.71
C GLN A 319 11.36 6.46 14.12
N LEU A 320 10.62 5.83 13.19
CA LEU A 320 9.41 5.09 13.52
C LEU A 320 9.75 3.87 14.39
N ILE A 321 10.84 3.15 14.08
CA ILE A 321 11.28 1.99 14.88
C ILE A 321 11.66 2.44 16.30
N ASP A 322 12.33 3.58 16.46
CA ASP A 322 12.75 4.08 17.77
C ASP A 322 11.56 4.35 18.71
N VAL A 323 10.44 4.82 18.17
CA VAL A 323 9.28 5.25 18.97
C VAL A 323 8.13 4.24 19.01
N LEU A 324 8.06 3.32 18.05
CA LEU A 324 7.01 2.28 17.94
C LEU A 324 7.53 0.86 18.17
N GLY A 325 8.85 0.66 18.15
CA GLY A 325 9.48 -0.66 18.17
C GLY A 325 9.46 -1.37 16.81
N ALA A 326 10.33 -2.37 16.66
CA ALA A 326 10.51 -3.12 15.41
C ALA A 326 9.25 -3.88 14.93
N ASP A 327 8.32 -4.21 15.83
CA ASP A 327 7.07 -4.90 15.49
C ASP A 327 5.97 -3.94 14.99
N GLY A 328 6.15 -2.63 15.18
CA GLY A 328 5.15 -1.60 14.89
C GLY A 328 5.33 -0.87 13.57
N VAL A 329 6.28 -1.28 12.71
CA VAL A 329 6.63 -0.58 11.46
C VAL A 329 6.55 -1.51 10.26
N ALA A 330 6.03 -1.03 9.14
CA ALA A 330 6.00 -1.72 7.86
C ALA A 330 6.35 -0.76 6.70
N ILE A 331 6.42 -1.26 5.47
CA ILE A 331 6.56 -0.44 4.26
C ILE A 331 5.17 -0.08 3.71
N GLY A 332 4.91 1.19 3.41
CA GLY A 332 3.64 1.65 2.85
C GLY A 332 3.86 2.70 1.78
N THR A 333 4.14 2.30 0.54
CA THR A 333 4.75 3.22 -0.42
C THR A 333 3.76 4.20 -1.04
N ASP A 334 2.48 3.82 -1.08
CA ASP A 334 1.45 4.53 -1.86
C ASP A 334 1.84 4.58 -3.36
N MET A 335 2.46 3.51 -3.86
CA MET A 335 3.04 3.46 -5.21
C MET A 335 2.03 3.92 -6.27
N ASP A 336 2.50 4.77 -7.19
CA ASP A 336 1.75 5.38 -8.29
C ASP A 336 0.62 6.38 -7.91
N ALA A 337 0.38 6.63 -6.62
CA ALA A 337 -0.46 7.74 -6.11
C ALA A 337 0.25 8.67 -5.11
N ASN A 338 1.46 8.31 -4.67
CA ASN A 338 2.26 9.06 -3.70
C ASN A 338 2.56 10.51 -4.14
N TYR A 339 2.52 11.42 -3.15
CA TYR A 339 2.85 12.83 -3.31
C TYR A 339 4.38 13.06 -3.31
N LYS A 340 4.91 13.51 -4.46
CA LYS A 340 6.35 13.82 -4.66
C LYS A 340 7.27 12.71 -4.11
N PRO A 341 7.13 11.46 -4.59
CA PRO A 341 7.77 10.31 -3.96
C PRO A 341 9.30 10.42 -3.99
N VAL A 342 9.95 10.12 -2.87
CA VAL A 342 11.40 9.85 -2.81
C VAL A 342 11.73 8.39 -3.12
N TRP A 343 10.69 7.56 -3.27
CA TRP A 343 10.74 6.19 -3.77
C TRP A 343 9.60 5.98 -4.79
N SER A 344 9.93 5.95 -6.08
CA SER A 344 8.95 6.03 -7.18
C SER A 344 8.77 4.77 -8.02
N THR A 345 9.50 3.68 -7.73
CA THR A 345 9.39 2.40 -8.42
C THR A 345 9.92 1.27 -7.56
N TYR A 346 9.32 0.08 -7.66
CA TYR A 346 9.76 -1.11 -6.93
C TYR A 346 11.17 -1.57 -7.29
N LEU A 347 11.72 -1.09 -8.40
CA LEU A 347 13.13 -1.30 -8.73
C LEU A 347 14.06 -0.78 -7.65
N HIS A 348 13.65 0.23 -6.86
CA HIS A 348 14.46 0.77 -5.77
C HIS A 348 14.33 -0.01 -4.46
N LEU A 349 13.53 -1.08 -4.38
CA LEU A 349 13.40 -1.88 -3.17
C LEU A 349 14.75 -2.44 -2.67
N PRO A 350 15.67 -2.95 -3.53
CA PRO A 350 17.01 -3.35 -3.08
C PRO A 350 17.84 -2.17 -2.54
N LEU A 351 17.63 -0.93 -3.02
CA LEU A 351 18.30 0.25 -2.48
C LEU A 351 17.82 0.56 -1.05
N VAL A 352 16.53 0.41 -0.79
CA VAL A 352 15.94 0.59 0.55
C VAL A 352 16.53 -0.44 1.53
N VAL A 353 16.48 -1.72 1.15
CA VAL A 353 17.03 -2.82 1.97
C VAL A 353 18.53 -2.63 2.19
N GLY A 354 19.29 -2.37 1.13
CA GLY A 354 20.74 -2.20 1.22
C GLY A 354 21.13 -0.96 2.02
N GLY A 355 20.36 0.13 1.92
CA GLY A 355 20.57 1.35 2.71
C GLY A 355 20.38 1.11 4.21
N LEU A 356 19.33 0.37 4.60
CA LEU A 356 19.10 0.00 6.01
C LEU A 356 20.19 -0.95 6.53
N LEU A 357 20.58 -1.96 5.75
CA LEU A 357 21.69 -2.86 6.11
C LEU A 357 23.02 -2.12 6.26
N LYS A 358 23.30 -1.14 5.39
CA LYS A 358 24.50 -0.29 5.45
C LYS A 358 24.55 0.56 6.71
N ARG A 359 23.39 1.01 7.21
CA ARG A 359 23.25 1.71 8.48
C ARG A 359 23.41 0.81 9.70
N GLY A 360 23.54 -0.50 9.49
CA GLY A 360 23.72 -1.48 10.56
C GLY A 360 22.40 -2.00 11.14
N MET A 361 21.29 -1.84 10.43
CA MET A 361 20.02 -2.44 10.83
C MET A 361 20.18 -3.97 10.93
N ASP A 362 19.73 -4.52 12.05
CA ASP A 362 19.70 -5.96 12.29
C ASP A 362 18.78 -6.65 11.26
N GLU A 363 19.20 -7.82 10.76
CA GLU A 363 18.48 -8.52 9.71
C GLU A 363 17.12 -9.07 10.17
N ASP A 364 16.99 -9.47 11.45
CA ASP A 364 15.70 -9.93 12.00
C ASP A 364 14.72 -8.74 12.12
N VAL A 365 15.22 -7.57 12.55
CA VAL A 365 14.43 -6.32 12.55
C VAL A 365 14.02 -5.95 11.12
N LEU A 366 14.93 -6.00 10.16
CA LEU A 366 14.63 -5.69 8.77
C LEU A 366 13.62 -6.67 8.18
N ALA A 367 13.67 -7.96 8.54
CA ALA A 367 12.72 -8.98 8.08
C ALA A 367 11.31 -8.71 8.61
N LYS A 368 11.19 -8.21 9.84
CA LYS A 368 9.90 -7.76 10.39
C LYS A 368 9.33 -6.60 9.59
N ILE A 369 10.11 -5.55 9.36
CA ILE A 369 9.63 -4.31 8.71
C ILE A 369 9.32 -4.54 7.24
N THR A 370 10.14 -5.32 6.55
CA THR A 370 9.98 -5.57 5.11
C THR A 370 8.75 -6.41 4.79
N GLY A 371 8.28 -7.29 5.69
CA GLY A 371 7.02 -8.02 5.47
C GLY A 371 6.55 -8.89 6.63
N GLY A 372 7.41 -9.24 7.58
CA GLY A 372 7.04 -10.04 8.75
C GLY A 372 5.88 -9.45 9.56
N ASN A 373 5.89 -8.13 9.79
CA ASN A 373 4.83 -7.43 10.53
C ASN A 373 3.50 -7.43 9.77
N PHE A 374 3.52 -7.28 8.45
CA PHE A 374 2.30 -7.44 7.64
C PHE A 374 1.71 -8.84 7.82
N MET A 375 2.51 -9.89 7.64
CA MET A 375 2.04 -11.27 7.75
C MET A 375 1.50 -11.60 9.15
N ARG A 376 2.18 -11.09 10.20
CA ARG A 376 1.77 -11.22 11.60
C ARG A 376 0.39 -10.61 11.82
N VAL A 377 0.17 -9.38 11.35
CA VAL A 377 -1.11 -8.68 11.50
C VAL A 377 -2.19 -9.34 10.65
N PHE A 378 -1.87 -9.70 9.41
CA PHE A 378 -2.81 -10.33 8.49
C PHE A 378 -3.35 -11.65 9.06
N GLY A 379 -2.47 -12.50 9.61
CA GLY A 379 -2.89 -13.73 10.28
C GLY A 379 -3.71 -13.47 11.54
N ALA A 380 -3.33 -12.48 12.36
CA ALA A 380 -4.05 -12.15 13.60
C ALA A 380 -5.46 -11.59 13.34
N VAL A 381 -5.66 -10.84 12.26
CA VAL A 381 -6.97 -10.31 11.87
C VAL A 381 -7.90 -11.41 11.36
N GLN A 382 -7.36 -12.46 10.72
CA GLN A 382 -8.16 -13.55 10.16
C GLN A 382 -8.45 -14.71 11.13
N ALA A 383 -7.67 -14.82 12.21
CA ALA A 383 -7.92 -15.76 13.32
C ALA A 383 -9.26 -15.43 14.03
#